data_AF-R5JBT8-F1
#
_entry.id   AF-R5JBT8-F1
#
_cell.length_a   1.000
_cell.length_b   1.000
_cell.length_c   1.000
_cell.angle_alpha   90.00
_cell.angle_beta   90.00
_cell.angle_gamma   90.00
#
_symmetry.space_group_name_H-M   'P 1'
#
loop_
_entity.id
_entity.type
_entity.pdbx_description
1 polymer ?
#
loop_
_entity_poly.entity_id
_entity_poly.type
_entity_poly.pdbx_seq_one_letter_code
_entity_poly.pdbx_strand_id
1 'polypeptide(L)'
;MLIRNKYIDINDKIKFIKSKDYINVKTYKDIKLLIKKAKNSLYDNKGLIINKATGYTAKITNKTINKIIHPKTNFKVFNSRYIDNLNASCYLKDLFENAIYIDTLKPMKQKTNNQSEIGYHHFVAPLKMNNKCYKALITVKESINSKTLYVISVQIFTFNYFKNNILVKELIDNIDIWNYDLQDYNHYDYNSFIAETAETIENELIWIIA
;
A
#
# COMPACT_ATOMS: atom_id res chain seq x y z
N MET A 1 -18.04 -9.77 11.44
CA MET A 1 -16.60 -9.76 11.04
C MET A 1 -16.21 -8.30 10.68
N LEU A 2 -14.94 -7.87 10.78
CA LEU A 2 -14.55 -6.46 10.54
C LEU A 2 -14.86 -6.03 9.08
N ILE A 3 -15.68 -5.00 8.89
CA ILE A 3 -15.88 -4.36 7.58
C ILE A 3 -14.52 -3.89 7.07
N ARG A 4 -14.08 -4.43 5.93
CA ARG A 4 -12.75 -4.20 5.30
C ARG A 4 -12.35 -2.73 5.25
N ASN A 5 -13.33 -1.85 5.05
CA ASN A 5 -13.17 -0.40 4.98
C ASN A 5 -14.33 0.29 5.73
N LYS A 6 -14.48 -0.04 7.02
CA LYS A 6 -15.60 0.37 7.90
C LYS A 6 -16.00 1.85 7.81
N TYR A 7 -15.07 2.75 7.54
CA TYR A 7 -15.29 4.19 7.61
C TYR A 7 -15.22 4.90 6.25
N ILE A 8 -15.40 4.19 5.14
CA ILE A 8 -15.43 4.80 3.80
C ILE A 8 -16.29 3.99 2.82
N ASP A 9 -17.09 4.69 2.00
CA ASP A 9 -17.95 4.12 0.96
C ASP A 9 -17.30 4.17 -0.43
N ILE A 10 -17.76 3.31 -1.33
CA ILE A 10 -17.26 3.25 -2.70
C ILE A 10 -17.44 4.56 -3.49
N ASN A 11 -18.48 5.33 -3.17
CA ASN A 11 -18.79 6.59 -3.84
C ASN A 11 -18.11 7.80 -3.18
N ASP A 12 -17.34 7.58 -2.12
CA ASP A 12 -16.57 8.64 -1.49
C ASP A 12 -15.45 9.14 -2.40
N LYS A 13 -15.11 10.42 -2.24
CA LYS A 13 -14.04 11.10 -2.98
C LYS A 13 -12.80 11.22 -2.11
N ILE A 14 -11.71 10.60 -2.54
CA ILE A 14 -10.40 10.70 -1.89
C ILE A 14 -9.55 11.76 -2.59
N LYS A 15 -8.93 12.65 -1.81
CA LYS A 15 -7.97 13.62 -2.32
C LYS A 15 -6.63 12.94 -2.61
N PHE A 16 -6.01 13.31 -3.72
CA PHE A 16 -4.64 12.88 -3.99
C PHE A 16 -3.69 13.46 -2.94
N ILE A 17 -2.82 12.60 -2.42
CA ILE A 17 -1.62 13.04 -1.72
C ILE A 17 -0.70 13.66 -2.76
N LYS A 18 -0.23 14.89 -2.52
CA LYS A 18 0.57 15.64 -3.50
C LYS A 18 2.02 15.66 -3.06
N SER A 19 2.89 15.09 -3.88
CA SER A 19 4.32 15.27 -3.74
C SER A 19 4.67 16.71 -4.13
N LYS A 20 5.16 17.47 -3.16
CA LYS A 20 5.56 18.88 -3.35
C LYS A 20 6.98 19.01 -3.91
N ASP A 21 7.80 18.01 -3.61
CA ASP A 21 9.26 18.11 -3.76
C ASP A 21 9.80 16.85 -4.45
N TYR A 22 9.20 16.49 -5.59
CA TYR A 22 9.66 15.35 -6.39
C TYR A 22 11.08 15.59 -6.89
N ILE A 23 11.99 14.65 -6.63
CA ILE A 23 13.38 14.72 -7.11
C ILE A 23 13.48 13.93 -8.41
N ASN A 24 13.67 14.64 -9.51
CA ASN A 24 14.03 14.04 -10.79
C ASN A 24 15.52 13.67 -10.78
N VAL A 25 15.84 12.38 -10.82
CA VAL A 25 17.21 11.88 -10.69
C VAL A 25 17.86 11.83 -12.07
N LYS A 26 18.90 12.65 -12.27
CA LYS A 26 19.74 12.64 -13.48
C LYS A 26 21.18 12.22 -13.17
N THR A 27 21.59 12.32 -11.91
CA THR A 27 22.96 12.09 -11.46
C THR A 27 23.00 11.23 -10.20
N TYR A 28 24.19 10.71 -9.88
CA TYR A 28 24.43 10.03 -8.61
C TYR A 28 24.32 10.96 -7.38
N LYS A 29 24.45 12.27 -7.56
CA LYS A 29 24.20 13.24 -6.47
C LYS A 29 22.72 13.31 -6.15
N ASP A 30 21.87 13.33 -7.18
CA ASP A 30 20.40 13.37 -7.02
C ASP A 30 19.89 12.10 -6.33
N ILE A 31 20.39 10.92 -6.71
CA ILE A 31 19.96 9.68 -6.06
C ILE A 31 20.37 9.62 -4.59
N LYS A 32 21.57 10.09 -4.23
CA LYS A 32 22.01 10.18 -2.83
C LYS A 32 21.13 11.15 -2.04
N LEU A 33 20.76 12.28 -2.64
CA LEU A 33 19.85 13.24 -2.03
C LEU A 33 18.47 12.63 -1.80
N LEU A 34 17.90 11.95 -2.80
CA LEU A 34 16.61 11.29 -2.71
C LEU A 34 16.61 10.17 -1.67
N ILE A 35 17.65 9.33 -1.63
CA ILE A 35 17.82 8.29 -0.60
C ILE A 35 17.86 8.92 0.79
N LYS A 36 18.63 10.01 0.99
CA LYS A 36 18.72 10.71 2.27
C LYS A 36 17.35 11.27 2.67
N LYS A 37 16.63 11.89 1.73
CA LYS A 37 15.30 12.45 1.96
C LYS A 37 14.28 11.37 2.35
N ALA A 38 14.22 10.28 1.59
CA ALA A 38 13.36 9.13 1.88
C ALA A 38 13.69 8.52 3.24
N LYS A 39 14.98 8.31 3.52
CA LYS A 39 15.45 7.81 4.82
C LYS A 39 14.96 8.71 5.95
N ASN A 40 15.25 10.01 5.90
CA ASN A 40 14.84 10.94 6.96
C ASN A 40 13.32 10.92 7.19
N SER A 41 12.51 11.06 6.13
CA SER A 41 11.05 11.00 6.24
C SER A 41 10.58 9.70 6.88
N LEU A 42 11.12 8.55 6.49
CA LEU A 42 10.73 7.27 7.07
C LEU A 42 11.18 7.13 8.54
N TYR A 43 12.33 7.69 8.92
CA TYR A 43 12.81 7.69 10.30
C TYR A 43 11.94 8.58 11.20
N ASP A 44 11.59 9.77 10.73
CA ASP A 44 10.72 10.72 11.44
C ASP A 44 9.31 10.15 11.65
N ASN A 45 8.89 9.23 10.78
CA ASN A 45 7.58 8.60 10.79
C ASN A 45 7.58 7.12 11.25
N LYS A 46 8.59 6.68 12.02
CA LYS A 46 8.67 5.31 12.59
C LYS A 46 7.60 4.94 13.63
N GLY A 47 6.77 5.92 14.02
CA GLY A 47 5.68 5.72 14.96
C GLY A 47 4.63 4.73 14.46
N LEU A 48 3.62 4.50 15.31
CA LEU A 48 2.41 3.80 14.90
C LEU A 48 1.61 4.71 13.96
N ILE A 49 1.19 4.16 12.84
CA ILE A 49 0.40 4.85 11.82
C ILE A 49 -0.95 4.14 11.74
N ILE A 50 -2.04 4.87 11.89
CA ILE A 50 -3.40 4.31 11.88
C ILE A 50 -4.04 4.63 10.54
N ASN A 51 -4.49 3.60 9.84
CA ASN A 51 -5.27 3.75 8.63
C ASN A 51 -6.71 4.18 8.98
N LYS A 52 -7.18 5.28 8.39
CA LYS A 52 -8.49 5.88 8.73
C LYS A 52 -9.68 5.05 8.24
N ALA A 53 -9.56 4.36 7.10
CA ALA A 53 -10.65 3.58 6.52
C ALA A 53 -10.94 2.30 7.34
N THR A 54 -9.92 1.73 7.98
CA THR A 54 -9.97 0.40 8.59
C THR A 54 -9.71 0.37 10.10
N GLY A 55 -8.95 1.34 10.63
CA GLY A 55 -8.39 1.30 11.98
C GLY A 55 -7.11 0.45 12.11
N TYR A 56 -6.61 -0.17 11.03
CA TYR A 56 -5.38 -0.93 11.09
C TYR A 56 -4.20 -0.06 11.52
N THR A 57 -3.40 -0.57 12.45
CA THR A 57 -2.18 0.09 12.90
C THR A 57 -0.98 -0.57 12.26
N ALA A 58 -0.14 0.22 11.58
CA ALA A 58 1.12 -0.23 11.01
C ALA A 58 2.33 0.53 11.59
N LYS A 59 3.50 -0.09 11.49
CA LYS A 59 4.78 0.48 11.92
C LYS A 59 5.82 0.37 10.81
N ILE A 60 6.61 1.43 10.66
CA ILE A 60 7.81 1.44 9.81
C ILE A 60 9.00 1.00 10.66
N THR A 61 9.74 -0.03 10.22
CA THR A 61 10.90 -0.56 10.95
C THR A 61 12.22 -0.20 10.29
N ASN A 62 13.33 -0.27 11.03
CA ASN A 62 14.68 -0.16 10.45
C ASN A 62 14.89 -1.12 9.27
N LYS A 63 14.40 -2.36 9.41
CA LYS A 63 14.49 -3.38 8.37
C LYS A 63 13.73 -2.96 7.10
N THR A 64 12.55 -2.38 7.26
CA THR A 64 11.75 -1.84 6.14
C THR A 64 12.48 -0.69 5.47
N ILE A 65 12.97 0.28 6.25
CA ILE A 65 13.68 1.46 5.72
C ILE A 65 14.86 1.02 4.88
N ASN A 66 15.70 0.13 5.43
CA ASN A 66 16.88 -0.38 4.73
C ASN A 66 16.49 -1.09 3.42
N LYS A 67 15.39 -1.86 3.39
CA LYS A 67 14.90 -2.50 2.16
C LYS A 67 14.42 -1.49 1.11
N ILE A 68 13.77 -0.41 1.53
CA ILE A 68 13.26 0.64 0.62
C ILE A 68 14.43 1.41 0.00
N ILE A 69 15.42 1.81 0.81
CA ILE A 69 16.54 2.66 0.35
C ILE A 69 17.68 1.86 -0.29
N HIS A 70 17.79 0.55 0.02
CA HIS A 70 18.79 -0.37 -0.51
C HIS A 70 18.10 -1.65 -1.02
N PRO A 71 17.52 -1.60 -2.24
CA PRO A 71 17.03 -2.82 -2.89
C PRO A 71 18.15 -3.84 -3.09
N LYS A 72 17.78 -5.11 -3.34
CA LYS A 72 18.73 -6.24 -3.48
C LYS A 72 19.80 -6.01 -4.56
N THR A 73 20.86 -6.80 -4.50
CA THR A 73 21.95 -6.83 -5.48
C THR A 73 21.43 -7.01 -6.92
N ASN A 74 22.12 -6.39 -7.89
CA ASN A 74 21.75 -6.28 -9.33
C ASN A 74 20.63 -5.25 -9.66
N PHE A 75 20.33 -4.36 -8.73
CA PHE A 75 19.38 -3.29 -8.94
C PHE A 75 19.95 -2.13 -9.80
N LYS A 76 19.21 -1.71 -10.85
CA LYS A 76 19.60 -0.57 -11.71
C LYS A 76 19.25 0.76 -11.03
N VAL A 77 20.26 1.46 -10.51
CA VAL A 77 20.12 2.71 -9.74
C VAL A 77 19.26 3.79 -10.42
N PHE A 78 19.35 3.91 -11.75
CA PHE A 78 18.59 4.89 -12.54
C PHE A 78 17.28 4.35 -13.12
N ASN A 79 16.77 3.23 -12.61
CA ASN A 79 15.46 2.73 -13.00
C ASN A 79 14.36 3.72 -12.56
N SER A 80 13.55 4.19 -13.50
CA SER A 80 12.49 5.16 -13.24
C SER A 80 11.52 4.68 -12.18
N ARG A 81 11.06 3.42 -12.23
CA ARG A 81 10.13 2.83 -11.24
C ARG A 81 10.70 2.86 -9.83
N TYR A 82 12.00 2.63 -9.65
CA TYR A 82 12.61 2.76 -8.33
C TYR A 82 12.69 4.19 -7.84
N ILE A 83 13.12 5.12 -8.71
CA ILE A 83 13.17 6.55 -8.37
C ILE A 83 11.77 7.03 -7.95
N ASP A 84 10.76 6.60 -8.69
CA ASP A 84 9.35 6.86 -8.45
C ASP A 84 8.87 6.25 -7.11
N ASN A 85 9.14 4.96 -6.86
CA ASN A 85 8.83 4.32 -5.58
C ASN A 85 9.54 4.99 -4.39
N LEU A 86 10.78 5.43 -4.58
CA LEU A 86 11.57 6.09 -3.53
C LEU A 86 11.03 7.50 -3.23
N ASN A 87 10.63 8.26 -4.27
CA ASN A 87 9.90 9.51 -4.10
C ASN A 87 8.57 9.29 -3.36
N ALA A 88 7.80 8.25 -3.72
CA ALA A 88 6.56 7.90 -3.04
C ALA A 88 6.78 7.54 -1.56
N SER A 89 7.87 6.84 -1.23
CA SER A 89 8.20 6.46 0.15
C SER A 89 8.39 7.65 1.10
N CYS A 90 8.71 8.84 0.56
CA CYS A 90 8.79 10.06 1.36
C CYS A 90 7.42 10.46 1.98
N TYR A 91 6.32 9.91 1.47
CA TYR A 91 4.95 10.19 1.89
C TYR A 91 4.27 8.95 2.50
N LEU A 92 5.03 7.92 2.88
CA LEU A 92 4.48 6.61 3.26
C LEU A 92 3.48 6.68 4.42
N LYS A 93 3.68 7.59 5.38
CA LYS A 93 2.73 7.83 6.47
C LYS A 93 1.39 8.30 5.94
N ASP A 94 1.37 9.44 5.24
CA ASP A 94 0.14 10.00 4.68
C ASP A 94 -0.54 9.02 3.72
N LEU A 95 0.25 8.30 2.93
CA LEU A 95 -0.24 7.25 2.04
C LEU A 95 -0.96 6.17 2.83
N PHE A 96 -0.34 5.59 3.86
CA PHE A 96 -0.96 4.54 4.65
C PHE A 96 -2.18 5.03 5.45
N GLU A 97 -2.12 6.22 6.05
CA GLU A 97 -3.24 6.79 6.82
C GLU A 97 -4.52 6.95 5.98
N ASN A 98 -4.38 7.28 4.69
CA ASN A 98 -5.50 7.57 3.79
C ASN A 98 -5.71 6.49 2.71
N ALA A 99 -5.09 5.32 2.87
CA ALA A 99 -5.23 4.23 1.93
C ALA A 99 -6.53 3.45 2.14
N ILE A 100 -6.95 2.77 1.08
CA ILE A 100 -8.08 1.84 1.04
C ILE A 100 -7.55 0.43 1.08
N TYR A 101 -8.08 -0.38 1.97
CA TYR A 101 -7.69 -1.77 2.07
C TYR A 101 -8.26 -2.57 0.90
N ILE A 102 -7.40 -3.39 0.27
CA ILE A 102 -7.73 -4.21 -0.90
C ILE A 102 -7.97 -5.66 -0.46
N ASP A 103 -6.92 -6.36 -0.04
CA ASP A 103 -6.99 -7.78 0.30
C ASP A 103 -5.79 -8.23 1.15
N THR A 104 -5.91 -9.39 1.79
CA THR A 104 -4.82 -10.13 2.42
C THR A 104 -4.46 -11.37 1.61
N LEU A 105 -3.18 -11.46 1.23
CA LEU A 105 -2.62 -12.70 0.72
C LEU A 105 -1.95 -13.46 1.86
N LYS A 106 -2.16 -14.79 1.92
CA LYS A 106 -1.51 -15.65 2.91
C LYS A 106 0.02 -15.69 2.69
N PRO A 107 0.81 -15.95 3.74
CA PRO A 107 2.24 -16.19 3.62
C PRO A 107 2.47 -17.41 2.73
N MET A 108 3.31 -17.23 1.73
CA MET A 108 3.60 -18.24 0.72
C MET A 108 4.28 -19.49 1.32
N LYS A 109 3.99 -20.66 0.76
CA LYS A 109 4.56 -21.95 1.21
C LYS A 109 6.09 -21.99 1.23
N GLN A 110 6.78 -21.32 0.30
CA GLN A 110 8.25 -21.34 0.21
C GLN A 110 8.97 -20.39 1.20
N LYS A 111 8.26 -19.49 1.88
CA LYS A 111 8.84 -18.58 2.90
C LYS A 111 8.54 -19.01 4.34
N THR A 112 7.94 -20.19 4.52
CA THR A 112 7.44 -20.74 5.80
C THR A 112 8.51 -21.04 6.84
N ASN A 113 9.81 -20.83 6.55
CA ASN A 113 10.85 -20.92 7.57
C ASN A 113 10.68 -19.89 8.71
N ASN A 114 9.86 -18.85 8.53
CA ASN A 114 9.42 -17.96 9.61
C ASN A 114 7.97 -18.26 9.98
N GLN A 115 7.77 -19.14 10.97
CA GLN A 115 6.47 -19.50 11.57
C GLN A 115 5.71 -18.33 12.23
N SER A 116 6.14 -17.07 12.05
CA SER A 116 5.59 -15.90 12.76
C SER A 116 4.83 -14.93 11.87
N GLU A 117 4.72 -15.17 10.56
CA GLU A 117 4.00 -14.31 9.60
C GLU A 117 2.61 -14.91 9.32
N ILE A 118 1.53 -14.12 9.38
CA ILE A 118 0.15 -14.61 9.19
C ILE A 118 -0.47 -14.15 7.87
N GLY A 119 -0.04 -12.99 7.35
CA GLY A 119 -0.67 -12.39 6.19
C GLY A 119 0.11 -11.20 5.64
N TYR A 120 -0.12 -10.92 4.37
CA TYR A 120 0.34 -9.74 3.66
C TYR A 120 -0.89 -8.94 3.23
N HIS A 121 -1.15 -7.85 3.95
CA HIS A 121 -2.27 -6.96 3.67
C HIS A 121 -1.85 -5.91 2.65
N HIS A 122 -2.76 -5.59 1.75
CA HIS A 122 -2.54 -4.66 0.67
C HIS A 122 -3.50 -3.48 0.79
N PHE A 123 -2.94 -2.30 0.63
CA PHE A 123 -3.67 -1.04 0.68
C PHE A 123 -3.32 -0.20 -0.54
N VAL A 124 -4.25 0.63 -1.02
CA VAL A 124 -4.00 1.54 -2.13
C VAL A 124 -4.32 2.98 -1.74
N ALA A 125 -3.45 3.92 -2.12
CA ALA A 125 -3.69 5.35 -1.94
C ALA A 125 -3.43 6.13 -3.24
N PRO A 126 -4.17 7.23 -3.49
CA PRO A 126 -3.91 8.08 -4.65
C PRO A 126 -2.76 9.05 -4.38
N LEU A 127 -1.77 9.05 -5.27
CA LEU A 127 -0.59 9.90 -5.21
C LEU A 127 -0.47 10.72 -6.50
N LYS A 128 -0.20 12.02 -6.38
CA LYS A 128 0.16 12.87 -7.51
C LYS A 128 1.58 13.36 -7.32
N MET A 129 2.44 13.08 -8.30
CA MET A 129 3.82 13.56 -8.30
C MET A 129 4.32 13.71 -9.72
N ASN A 130 5.29 14.61 -9.94
CA ASN A 130 5.86 14.83 -11.27
C ASN A 130 4.78 15.03 -12.37
N ASN A 131 3.73 15.79 -12.05
CA ASN A 131 2.55 16.04 -12.90
C ASN A 131 1.77 14.79 -13.37
N LYS A 132 1.98 13.64 -12.73
CA LYS A 132 1.29 12.38 -13.04
C LYS A 132 0.51 11.87 -11.83
N CYS A 133 -0.52 11.08 -12.13
CA CYS A 133 -1.36 10.42 -11.14
C CYS A 133 -0.93 8.95 -11.00
N TYR A 134 -0.84 8.50 -9.76
CA TYR A 134 -0.38 7.17 -9.38
C TYR A 134 -1.31 6.52 -8.35
N LYS A 135 -1.46 5.21 -8.46
CA LYS A 135 -1.94 4.35 -7.38
C LYS A 135 -0.73 3.85 -6.61
N ALA A 136 -0.66 4.14 -5.32
CA ALA A 136 0.39 3.66 -4.43
C ALA A 136 -0.11 2.41 -3.69
N LEU A 137 0.36 1.24 -4.10
CA LEU A 137 0.13 -0.03 -3.42
C LEU A 137 1.11 -0.17 -2.25
N ILE A 138 0.56 -0.31 -1.05
CA ILE A 138 1.31 -0.45 0.19
C ILE A 138 1.07 -1.86 0.69
N THR A 139 2.15 -2.61 0.88
CA THR A 139 2.10 -3.95 1.46
C THR A 139 2.56 -3.89 2.91
N VAL A 140 1.75 -4.43 3.81
CA VAL A 140 2.10 -4.55 5.23
C VAL A 140 1.97 -6.00 5.69
N LYS A 141 2.84 -6.39 6.61
CA LYS A 141 2.95 -7.75 7.13
C LYS A 141 2.21 -7.87 8.46
N GLU A 142 1.43 -8.91 8.61
CA GLU A 142 0.91 -9.36 9.90
C GLU A 142 1.84 -10.40 10.53
N SER A 143 1.93 -10.37 11.87
CA SER A 143 2.71 -11.33 12.63
C SER A 143 1.93 -11.88 13.81
N ILE A 144 2.10 -13.17 14.12
CA ILE A 144 1.38 -13.90 15.18
C ILE A 144 1.45 -13.19 16.53
N ASN A 145 2.59 -12.56 16.83
CA ASN A 145 2.85 -11.99 18.14
C ASN A 145 2.56 -10.48 18.21
N SER A 146 1.89 -9.90 17.20
CA SER A 146 1.72 -8.45 17.10
C SER A 146 0.42 -8.06 16.41
N LYS A 147 -0.43 -7.33 17.13
CA LYS A 147 -1.59 -6.62 16.56
C LYS A 147 -1.18 -5.44 15.66
N THR A 148 0.10 -5.04 15.69
CA THR A 148 0.67 -4.02 14.80
C THR A 148 1.20 -4.68 13.52
N LEU A 149 0.76 -4.16 12.37
CA LEU A 149 1.27 -4.52 11.05
C LEU A 149 2.62 -3.87 10.78
N TYR A 150 3.43 -4.44 9.90
CA TYR A 150 4.74 -3.90 9.56
C TYR A 150 4.81 -3.56 8.09
N VAL A 151 5.04 -2.29 7.75
CA VAL A 151 5.15 -1.92 6.32
C VAL A 151 6.33 -2.65 5.68
N ILE A 152 6.15 -3.17 4.47
CA ILE A 152 7.18 -3.90 3.73
C ILE A 152 7.62 -3.10 2.50
N SER A 153 6.67 -2.53 1.78
CA SER A 153 6.92 -1.85 0.50
C SER A 153 5.84 -0.83 0.16
N VAL A 154 6.24 0.14 -0.67
CA VAL A 154 5.35 0.97 -1.46
C VAL A 154 5.74 0.81 -2.93
N GLN A 155 4.76 0.49 -3.77
CA GLN A 155 4.90 0.38 -5.22
C GLN A 155 3.91 1.31 -5.87
N ILE A 156 4.30 1.98 -6.94
CA ILE A 156 3.40 2.89 -7.64
C ILE A 156 3.12 2.45 -9.07
N PHE A 157 1.90 2.77 -9.51
CA PHE A 157 1.40 2.46 -10.84
C PHE A 157 0.79 3.72 -11.42
N THR A 158 1.26 4.16 -12.59
CA THR A 158 0.67 5.30 -13.30
C THR A 158 -0.72 4.95 -13.79
N PHE A 159 -1.64 5.88 -13.68
CA PHE A 159 -2.96 5.76 -14.31
C PHE A 159 -3.43 7.12 -14.82
N ASN A 160 -4.20 7.10 -15.91
CA ASN A 160 -4.65 8.33 -16.56
C ASN A 160 -5.87 8.89 -15.81
N TYR A 161 -5.65 10.00 -15.11
CA TYR A 161 -6.71 10.63 -14.32
C TYR A 161 -6.54 12.14 -14.26
N PHE A 162 -7.62 12.87 -14.51
CA PHE A 162 -7.58 14.31 -14.75
C PHE A 162 -8.17 15.15 -13.60
N LYS A 163 -8.95 14.53 -12.70
CA LYS A 163 -9.60 15.25 -11.59
C LYS A 163 -8.66 15.35 -10.38
N ASN A 164 -8.96 16.31 -9.49
CA ASN A 164 -8.19 16.53 -8.26
C ASN A 164 -8.50 15.53 -7.13
N ASN A 165 -9.54 14.71 -7.32
CA ASN A 165 -10.06 13.75 -6.35
C ASN A 165 -10.49 12.51 -7.13
N ILE A 166 -10.30 11.33 -6.57
CA ILE A 166 -10.68 10.05 -7.17
C ILE A 166 -11.81 9.40 -6.36
N LEU A 167 -12.76 8.73 -7.03
CA LEU A 167 -13.74 7.91 -6.33
C LEU A 167 -13.07 6.63 -5.82
N VAL A 168 -13.52 6.09 -4.68
CA VAL A 168 -12.95 4.83 -4.15
C VAL A 168 -13.04 3.71 -5.18
N LYS A 169 -14.17 3.53 -5.88
CA LYS A 169 -14.27 2.55 -6.99
C LYS A 169 -13.19 2.71 -8.04
N GLU A 170 -12.94 3.94 -8.50
CA GLU A 170 -11.93 4.19 -9.54
C GLU A 170 -10.51 3.93 -9.01
N LEU A 171 -10.29 4.14 -7.71
CA LEU A 171 -9.01 3.88 -7.06
C LEU A 171 -8.73 2.38 -6.94
N ILE A 172 -9.71 1.57 -6.56
CA ILE A 172 -9.53 0.13 -6.36
C ILE A 172 -9.59 -0.68 -7.66
N ASP A 173 -10.21 -0.12 -8.70
CA ASP A 173 -10.38 -0.80 -9.99
C ASP A 173 -9.03 -1.06 -10.67
N ASN A 174 -8.89 -2.20 -11.36
CA ASN A 174 -7.66 -2.59 -12.06
C ASN A 174 -6.39 -2.59 -11.18
N ILE A 175 -6.44 -3.20 -9.99
CA ILE A 175 -5.26 -3.42 -9.16
C ILE A 175 -4.80 -4.87 -9.31
N ASP A 176 -3.56 -5.04 -9.76
CA ASP A 176 -2.93 -6.36 -9.85
C ASP A 176 -1.97 -6.59 -8.69
N ILE A 177 -2.16 -7.69 -7.96
CA ILE A 177 -1.26 -8.12 -6.88
C ILE A 177 -0.67 -9.47 -7.24
N TRP A 178 0.65 -9.52 -7.37
CA TRP A 178 1.35 -10.76 -7.70
C TRP A 178 1.18 -11.81 -6.60
N ASN A 179 0.57 -12.93 -6.98
CA ASN A 179 0.41 -14.12 -6.17
C ASN A 179 1.49 -15.14 -6.55
N TYR A 180 2.47 -15.28 -5.67
CA TYR A 180 3.60 -16.17 -5.93
C TYR A 180 3.26 -17.66 -5.84
N ASP A 181 2.21 -18.06 -5.12
CA ASP A 181 1.82 -19.47 -5.04
C ASP A 181 1.20 -19.94 -6.36
N LEU A 182 0.41 -19.06 -7.00
CA LEU A 182 -0.16 -19.28 -8.34
C LEU A 182 0.81 -18.94 -9.47
N GLN A 183 1.88 -18.18 -9.16
CA GLN A 183 2.76 -17.55 -10.15
C GLN A 183 1.99 -16.69 -11.16
N ASP A 184 0.97 -15.98 -10.68
CA ASP A 184 0.09 -15.13 -11.50
C ASP A 184 -0.35 -13.89 -10.72
N TYR A 185 -0.95 -12.92 -11.40
CA TYR A 185 -1.56 -11.75 -10.77
C TYR A 185 -2.99 -12.06 -10.34
N ASN A 186 -3.30 -11.82 -9.06
CA ASN A 186 -4.68 -11.64 -8.64
C ASN A 186 -5.14 -10.25 -9.08
N HIS A 187 -6.14 -10.21 -9.96
CA HIS A 187 -6.75 -8.98 -10.42
C HIS A 187 -7.89 -8.58 -9.49
N TYR A 188 -7.86 -7.35 -8.99
CA TYR A 188 -8.90 -6.78 -8.15
C TYR A 188 -9.58 -5.64 -8.89
N ASP A 189 -10.89 -5.74 -8.95
CA ASP A 189 -11.79 -4.73 -9.50
C ASP A 189 -12.76 -4.24 -8.41
N TYR A 190 -13.65 -3.35 -8.81
CA TYR A 190 -14.72 -2.89 -7.92
C TYR A 190 -15.63 -4.04 -7.43
N ASN A 191 -15.96 -5.00 -8.29
CA ASN A 191 -16.90 -6.07 -7.93
C ASN A 191 -16.34 -6.98 -6.84
N SER A 192 -15.02 -7.20 -6.87
CA SER A 192 -14.27 -7.93 -5.85
C SER A 192 -14.42 -7.31 -4.45
N PHE A 193 -14.65 -5.99 -4.38
CA PHE A 193 -14.83 -5.25 -3.13
C PHE A 193 -16.26 -5.34 -2.58
N ILE A 194 -17.27 -5.46 -3.45
CA ILE A 194 -18.68 -5.59 -3.02
C ILE A 194 -19.03 -7.03 -2.69
N ALA A 195 -18.53 -8.01 -3.44
CA ALA A 195 -18.96 -9.41 -3.32
C ALA A 195 -18.75 -9.96 -1.89
N GLU A 196 -17.64 -9.61 -1.24
CA GLU A 196 -17.42 -9.94 0.19
C GLU A 196 -18.37 -9.21 1.13
N THR A 197 -18.77 -7.96 0.83
CA THR A 197 -19.74 -7.24 1.68
C THR A 197 -21.13 -7.86 1.63
N ALA A 198 -21.55 -8.40 0.47
CA ALA A 198 -22.85 -9.06 0.30
C ALA A 198 -22.91 -10.44 0.99
N GLU A 199 -21.89 -11.28 0.83
CA GLU A 199 -21.79 -12.57 1.56
C GLU A 199 -21.74 -12.36 3.08
N THR A 200 -21.16 -11.25 3.55
CA THR A 200 -21.12 -10.93 4.98
C THR A 200 -22.50 -10.50 5.51
N ILE A 201 -23.29 -9.75 4.74
CA ILE A 201 -24.65 -9.32 5.13
C ILE A 201 -25.62 -10.50 5.16
N GLU A 202 -25.57 -11.41 4.17
CA GLU A 202 -26.40 -12.62 4.17
C GLU A 202 -26.10 -13.53 5.37
N ASN A 203 -24.81 -13.69 5.72
CA ASN A 203 -24.43 -14.47 6.89
C ASN A 203 -24.85 -13.80 8.22
N GLU A 204 -24.86 -12.48 8.36
CA GLU A 204 -25.34 -11.80 9.57
C GLU A 204 -26.88 -11.88 9.72
N LEU A 205 -27.64 -11.87 8.62
CA LEU A 205 -29.10 -12.03 8.66
C LEU A 205 -29.53 -13.43 9.14
N ILE A 206 -28.76 -14.48 8.82
CA ILE A 206 -29.05 -15.85 9.25
C ILE A 206 -28.93 -16.02 10.78
N TRP A 207 -28.06 -15.24 11.45
CA TRP A 207 -27.90 -15.28 12.91
C TRP A 207 -28.90 -14.41 13.70
N ILE A 208 -29.67 -13.54 13.02
CA ILE A 208 -30.69 -12.69 13.67
C ILE A 208 -32.08 -13.36 13.64
N ILE A 209 -32.26 -14.41 12.82
CA ILE A 209 -33.54 -15.12 12.63
C ILE A 209 -33.50 -16.54 13.25
N ALA A 210 -32.51 -16.85 14.09
CA ALA A 210 -32.37 -18.14 14.77
C ALA A 210 -32.56 -18.03 16.30
#